data_AF-A0A7C3G298-F1
#
_entry.id   AF-A0A7C3G298-F1
#
_cell.length_a   1.000
_cell.length_b   1.000
_cell.length_c   1.000
_cell.angle_alpha   90.00
_cell.angle_beta   90.00
_cell.angle_gamma   90.00
#
_symmetry.space_group_name_H-M   'P 1'
#
loop_
_entity.id
_entity.type
_entity.pdbx_description
1 polymer ?
#
loop_
_entity_poly.entity_id
_entity_poly.type
_entity_poly.pdbx_seq_one_letter_code
_entity_poly.pdbx_strand_id
1 'polypeptide(L)'
;NLLAEGSYPVGSEIKDGYPEFTMAMLRKLGWDKDLTDAERKAIEAVAGDKTNWKTDLSGGIQRVAIKHGCAPFGNAKARTVVWNFPDPVPVHREPLYTPRRDLLDKYATYKDKQAYRLPTRYESIQKNDYSKDYPLVLTSGRLVEYEGGGEETRSNPWLAELQQHMFAEINIADANDIGIRDGEMIWIESPEKSRVKVKAMVTERVGRGVVFMPFHFGGWFEGKVLRDKYPEGAAPYVLGEAANTAMTYGYDSVTQMQETKATLCKVMKA
;
A
#
# COMPACT_ATOMS: atom_id res chain seq x y z
N ASN A 1 3.45 18.72 27.36
CA ASN A 1 3.98 19.58 26.27
C ASN A 1 3.92 18.82 24.94
N LEU A 2 3.51 19.47 23.84
CA LEU A 2 3.53 18.94 22.46
C LEU A 2 4.61 19.61 21.59
N LEU A 3 5.28 20.66 22.10
CA LEU A 3 6.33 21.37 21.39
C LEU A 3 7.57 20.49 21.22
N ALA A 4 8.19 20.56 20.04
CA ALA A 4 9.45 19.92 19.69
C ALA A 4 10.65 20.61 20.36
N GLU A 5 10.86 20.33 21.65
CA GLU A 5 12.00 20.84 22.41
C GLU A 5 13.32 20.24 21.88
N GLY A 6 14.24 21.11 21.43
CA GLY A 6 15.57 20.72 20.97
C GLY A 6 15.60 19.91 19.67
N SER A 7 14.47 19.82 18.95
CA SER A 7 14.36 19.12 17.66
C SER A 7 13.74 20.06 16.63
N TYR A 8 14.52 20.44 15.62
CA TYR A 8 14.13 21.39 14.57
C TYR A 8 14.87 21.09 13.26
N PRO A 9 14.33 21.51 12.10
CA PRO A 9 15.02 21.34 10.83
C PRO A 9 16.40 22.00 10.82
N VAL A 10 17.36 21.41 10.11
CA VAL A 10 18.69 22.01 9.94
C VAL A 10 18.56 23.39 9.30
N GLY A 11 19.13 24.42 9.93
CA GLY A 11 19.04 25.81 9.46
C GLY A 11 17.78 26.57 9.90
N SER A 12 16.90 25.97 10.73
CA SER A 12 15.72 26.66 11.24
C SER A 12 16.09 27.83 12.15
N GLU A 13 15.50 29.00 11.89
CA GLU A 13 15.61 30.16 12.78
C GLU A 13 14.85 29.95 14.10
N ILE A 14 13.81 29.09 14.09
CA ILE A 14 13.08 28.68 15.28
C ILE A 14 13.63 27.35 15.79
N LYS A 15 14.20 27.36 17.00
CA LYS A 15 14.90 26.21 17.63
C LYS A 15 14.05 25.41 18.62
N ASP A 16 12.73 25.56 18.56
CA ASP A 16 11.75 24.85 19.38
C ASP A 16 10.54 24.45 18.52
N GLY A 17 9.54 23.83 19.12
CA GLY A 17 8.27 23.56 18.46
C GLY A 17 7.51 24.83 18.11
N TYR A 18 6.81 24.80 16.99
CA TYR A 18 5.97 25.90 16.52
C TYR A 18 4.72 25.37 15.84
N PRO A 19 3.59 26.11 15.92
CA PRO A 19 2.37 25.74 15.19
C PRO A 19 2.58 25.90 13.69
N GLU A 20 1.57 25.52 12.91
CA GLU A 20 1.56 25.84 11.49
C GLU A 20 1.66 27.35 11.22
N PHE A 21 2.29 27.70 10.10
CA PHE A 21 2.47 29.09 9.72
C PHE A 21 1.19 29.71 9.18
N THR A 22 0.90 30.90 9.69
CA THR A 22 -0.18 31.79 9.23
C THR A 22 0.40 33.14 8.86
N MET A 23 -0.35 33.95 8.12
CA MET A 23 0.04 35.32 7.82
C MET A 23 0.27 36.12 9.13
N ALA A 24 -0.60 35.93 10.13
CA ALA A 24 -0.39 36.52 11.46
C ALA A 24 0.93 36.10 12.12
N MET A 25 1.35 34.84 11.95
CA MET A 25 2.62 34.34 12.48
C MET A 25 3.82 34.97 11.76
N LEU A 26 3.77 35.08 10.42
CA LEU A 26 4.82 35.77 9.66
C LEU A 26 4.98 37.23 10.08
N ARG A 27 3.87 37.95 10.28
CA ARG A 27 3.92 39.32 10.80
C ARG A 27 4.56 39.40 12.19
N LYS A 28 4.19 38.49 13.10
CA LYS A 28 4.77 38.45 14.46
C LYS A 28 6.28 38.17 14.47
N LEU A 29 6.76 37.37 13.51
CA LEU A 29 8.18 37.07 13.33
C LEU A 29 8.92 38.14 12.51
N GLY A 30 8.19 39.10 11.92
CA GLY A 30 8.74 40.11 11.02
C GLY A 30 9.20 39.56 9.67
N TRP A 31 8.68 38.39 9.28
CA TRP A 31 8.99 37.68 8.03
C TRP A 31 8.00 38.03 6.91
N ASP A 32 6.93 38.76 7.20
CA ASP A 32 5.96 39.17 6.18
C ASP A 32 6.59 40.10 5.12
N LYS A 33 7.67 40.80 5.46
CA LYS A 33 8.48 41.60 4.53
C LYS A 33 9.12 40.78 3.40
N ASP A 34 9.24 39.46 3.58
CA ASP A 34 9.80 38.55 2.59
C ASP A 34 8.74 38.05 1.60
N LEU A 35 7.47 38.46 1.75
CA LEU A 35 6.41 38.28 0.77
C LEU A 35 6.50 39.34 -0.33
N THR A 36 6.22 38.93 -1.56
CA THR A 36 5.99 39.85 -2.68
C THR A 36 4.62 40.52 -2.55
N ASP A 37 4.42 41.64 -3.24
CA ASP A 37 3.13 42.34 -3.27
C ASP A 37 2.01 41.45 -3.85
N ALA A 38 2.34 40.61 -4.83
CA ALA A 38 1.40 39.67 -5.43
C ALA A 38 0.94 38.61 -4.42
N GLU A 39 1.88 37.99 -3.70
CA GLU A 39 1.57 37.02 -2.64
C GLU A 39 0.78 37.67 -1.51
N ARG A 40 1.17 38.86 -1.07
CA ARG A 40 0.47 39.61 -0.02
C ARG A 40 -0.99 39.90 -0.43
N LYS A 41 -1.21 40.33 -1.67
CA LYS A 41 -2.56 40.57 -2.20
C LYS A 41 -3.39 39.29 -2.28
N ALA A 42 -2.80 38.18 -2.70
CA ALA A 42 -3.48 36.88 -2.74
C ALA A 42 -3.85 36.39 -1.35
N ILE A 43 -2.94 36.49 -0.38
CA ILE A 43 -3.17 36.14 1.03
C ILE A 43 -4.30 36.99 1.64
N GLU A 44 -4.30 38.30 1.36
CA GLU A 44 -5.33 39.24 1.82
C GLU A 44 -6.72 38.89 1.25
N ALA A 45 -6.77 38.52 -0.03
CA ALA A 45 -8.01 38.15 -0.70
C ALA A 45 -8.66 36.85 -0.16
N VAL A 46 -7.87 35.97 0.47
CA VAL A 46 -8.38 34.73 1.07
C VAL A 46 -8.97 35.00 2.46
N ALA A 47 -8.13 35.40 3.42
CA ALA A 47 -8.54 35.63 4.81
C ALA A 47 -7.58 36.55 5.59
N GLY A 48 -6.73 37.31 4.90
CA GLY A 48 -5.72 38.18 5.52
C GLY A 48 -4.86 37.43 6.54
N ASP A 49 -4.82 37.96 7.76
CA ASP A 49 -4.02 37.41 8.86
C ASP A 49 -4.41 35.96 9.26
N LYS A 50 -5.63 35.53 8.96
CA LYS A 50 -6.10 34.15 9.24
C LYS A 50 -5.71 33.16 8.15
N THR A 51 -5.21 33.61 7.00
CA THR A 51 -4.72 32.73 5.95
C THR A 51 -3.56 31.91 6.48
N ASN A 52 -3.61 30.60 6.26
CA ASN A 52 -2.56 29.65 6.66
C ASN A 52 -1.88 29.08 5.42
N TRP A 53 -0.79 28.34 5.64
CA TRP A 53 -0.01 27.71 4.57
C TRP A 53 -0.84 26.83 3.60
N LYS A 54 -2.00 26.30 4.03
CA LYS A 54 -2.89 25.44 3.21
C LYS A 54 -3.77 26.26 2.27
N THR A 55 -4.23 27.42 2.73
CA THR A 55 -5.22 28.25 2.01
C THR A 55 -4.59 29.40 1.26
N ASP A 56 -3.31 29.68 1.48
CA ASP A 56 -2.54 30.59 0.63
C ASP A 56 -2.30 29.99 -0.76
N LEU A 57 -3.12 30.41 -1.72
CA LEU A 57 -3.03 29.98 -3.12
C LEU A 57 -1.79 30.51 -3.85
N SER A 58 -1.10 31.52 -3.30
CA SER A 58 0.15 32.02 -3.90
C SER A 58 1.37 31.19 -3.51
N GLY A 59 1.28 30.41 -2.43
CA GLY A 59 2.41 29.68 -1.85
C GLY A 59 3.42 30.57 -1.11
N GLY A 60 3.15 31.86 -0.95
CA GLY A 60 4.05 32.82 -0.28
C GLY A 60 4.36 32.45 1.16
N ILE A 61 3.36 32.02 1.95
CA ILE A 61 3.55 31.57 3.34
C ILE A 61 4.49 30.36 3.39
N GLN A 62 4.33 29.41 2.47
CA GLN A 62 5.18 28.22 2.40
C GLN A 62 6.62 28.60 2.05
N ARG A 63 6.78 29.42 1.00
CA ARG A 63 8.09 29.91 0.54
C ARG A 63 8.83 30.67 1.63
N VAL A 64 8.16 31.59 2.33
CA VAL A 64 8.76 32.37 3.42
C VAL A 64 9.12 31.47 4.60
N ALA A 65 8.23 30.59 5.05
CA ALA A 65 8.55 29.67 6.15
C ALA A 65 9.76 28.78 5.82
N ILE A 66 9.84 28.24 4.60
CA ILE A 66 10.98 27.44 4.13
C ILE A 66 12.26 28.27 4.04
N LYS A 67 12.18 29.54 3.61
CA LYS A 67 13.32 30.46 3.56
C LYS A 67 13.99 30.62 4.93
N HIS A 68 13.21 30.63 6.00
CA HIS A 68 13.71 30.70 7.39
C HIS A 68 13.98 29.32 8.01
N GLY A 69 14.07 28.28 7.18
CA GLY A 69 14.37 26.91 7.59
C GLY A 69 13.26 26.26 8.41
N CYS A 70 12.02 26.74 8.34
CA CYS A 70 10.90 26.19 9.07
C CYS A 70 10.00 25.32 8.17
N ALA A 71 9.31 24.36 8.79
CA ALA A 71 8.27 23.58 8.15
C ALA A 71 6.95 24.40 8.12
N PRO A 72 6.35 24.68 6.95
CA PRO A 72 5.12 25.49 6.88
C PRO A 72 3.96 24.92 7.72
N PHE A 73 3.88 23.60 7.82
CA PHE A 73 2.85 22.87 8.57
C PHE A 73 3.11 22.79 10.09
N GLY A 74 4.19 23.40 10.58
CA GLY A 74 4.57 23.39 11.99
C GLY A 74 5.55 22.27 12.36
N ASN A 75 6.05 22.33 13.59
CA ASN A 75 6.98 21.37 14.14
C ASN A 75 6.58 21.04 15.58
N ALA A 76 6.19 19.80 15.83
CA ALA A 76 5.73 19.32 17.13
C ALA A 76 6.29 17.92 17.40
N LYS A 77 6.25 17.49 18.67
CA LYS A 77 6.58 16.11 19.05
C LYS A 77 5.48 15.18 18.55
N ALA A 78 5.82 14.25 17.66
CA ALA A 78 4.94 13.11 17.38
C ALA A 78 4.94 12.18 18.61
N ARG A 79 3.76 11.96 19.22
CA ARG A 79 3.60 10.90 20.22
C ARG A 79 3.31 9.61 19.47
N THR A 80 4.32 8.75 19.37
CA THR A 80 4.23 7.45 18.70
C THR A 80 3.82 6.31 19.64
N VAL A 81 3.59 6.61 20.94
CA VAL A 81 3.20 5.62 21.94
C VAL A 81 1.68 5.49 22.03
N VAL A 82 1.16 4.36 21.57
CA VAL A 82 -0.26 3.98 21.62
C VAL A 82 -0.46 2.90 22.67
N TRP A 83 -0.78 3.30 23.91
CA TRP A 83 -0.74 2.42 25.09
C TRP A 83 -1.74 1.24 25.08
N ASN A 84 -2.71 1.24 24.17
CA ASN A 84 -3.71 0.19 24.03
C ASN A 84 -3.44 -0.79 22.87
N PHE A 85 -2.34 -0.61 22.12
CA PHE A 85 -1.97 -1.51 21.02
C PHE A 85 -1.01 -2.60 21.51
N PRO A 86 -0.97 -3.78 20.85
CA PRO A 86 0.00 -4.82 21.18
C PRO A 86 1.45 -4.33 21.12
N ASP A 87 1.73 -3.47 20.14
CA ASP A 87 2.98 -2.74 19.99
C ASP A 87 2.73 -1.26 20.24
N PRO A 88 3.08 -0.72 21.43
CA PRO A 88 2.86 0.68 21.72
C PRO A 88 3.65 1.61 20.81
N VAL A 89 4.80 1.17 20.32
CA VAL A 89 5.62 1.86 19.31
C VAL A 89 5.77 0.91 18.13
N PRO A 90 5.76 1.37 16.86
CA PRO A 90 5.91 0.48 15.71
C PRO A 90 7.15 -0.40 15.83
N VAL A 91 6.94 -1.71 15.79
CA VAL A 91 7.99 -2.74 15.73
C VAL A 91 7.85 -3.44 14.38
N HIS A 92 8.98 -3.64 13.69
CA HIS A 92 9.01 -4.46 12.49
C HIS A 92 8.57 -5.90 12.83
N ARG A 93 7.68 -6.47 12.02
CA ARG A 93 7.30 -7.88 12.10
C ARG A 93 7.16 -8.41 10.68
N GLU A 94 7.70 -9.61 10.45
CA GLU A 94 7.55 -10.28 9.17
C GLU A 94 6.10 -10.74 8.94
N PRO A 95 5.63 -10.80 7.67
CA PRO A 95 4.38 -11.47 7.31
C PRO A 95 4.30 -12.89 7.86
N LEU A 96 3.08 -13.42 8.03
CA LEU A 96 2.91 -14.79 8.52
C LEU A 96 3.57 -15.82 7.58
N TYR A 97 3.52 -15.55 6.29
CA TYR A 97 4.21 -16.28 5.23
C TYR A 97 5.37 -15.44 4.74
N THR A 98 6.55 -15.59 5.33
CA THR A 98 7.76 -14.83 4.98
C THR A 98 8.89 -15.73 4.44
N PRO A 99 9.64 -15.29 3.42
CA PRO A 99 10.90 -15.93 3.04
C PRO A 99 12.07 -15.50 3.95
N ARG A 100 11.93 -14.39 4.69
CA ARG A 100 12.97 -13.84 5.59
C ARG A 100 12.91 -14.43 6.98
N ARG A 101 13.05 -15.77 7.00
CA ARG A 101 13.08 -16.58 8.23
C ARG A 101 14.18 -16.16 9.20
N ASP A 102 15.26 -15.57 8.69
CA ASP A 102 16.40 -15.03 9.45
C ASP A 102 16.02 -13.88 10.39
N LEU A 103 14.89 -13.21 10.15
CA LEU A 103 14.45 -12.06 10.94
C LEU A 103 13.56 -12.45 12.14
N LEU A 104 13.08 -13.69 12.20
CA LEU A 104 12.03 -14.09 13.14
C LEU A 104 12.48 -14.14 14.60
N ASP A 105 13.75 -14.46 14.87
CA ASP A 105 14.28 -14.46 16.24
C ASP A 105 14.29 -13.05 16.84
N LYS A 106 14.48 -12.02 16.00
CA LYS A 106 14.50 -10.61 16.40
C LYS A 106 13.11 -9.97 16.35
N TYR A 107 12.28 -10.42 15.42
CA TYR A 107 10.99 -9.82 15.08
C TYR A 107 9.89 -10.87 15.05
N ALA A 108 9.77 -11.61 16.15
CA ALA A 108 8.73 -12.64 16.31
C ALA A 108 7.34 -12.05 16.03
N THR A 109 6.39 -12.86 15.56
CA THR A 109 4.99 -12.41 15.43
C THR A 109 4.24 -12.47 16.78
N TYR A 110 2.95 -12.17 16.78
CA TYR A 110 2.09 -12.27 17.95
C TYR A 110 1.80 -13.73 18.33
N LYS A 111 1.41 -13.96 19.58
CA LYS A 111 0.79 -15.23 19.97
C LYS A 111 -0.60 -15.34 19.35
N ASP A 112 -1.02 -16.57 19.08
CA ASP A 112 -2.41 -16.87 18.73
C ASP A 112 -3.36 -16.31 19.79
N LYS A 113 -4.49 -15.77 19.34
CA LYS A 113 -5.47 -15.14 20.23
C LYS A 113 -6.90 -15.38 19.75
N GLN A 114 -7.86 -14.91 20.54
CA GLN A 114 -9.25 -14.82 20.10
C GLN A 114 -9.63 -13.35 19.90
N ALA A 115 -10.18 -13.03 18.73
CA ALA A 115 -10.77 -11.74 18.41
C ALA A 115 -12.24 -11.95 18.04
N TYR A 116 -13.16 -11.22 18.67
CA TYR A 116 -14.60 -11.32 18.40
C TYR A 116 -15.17 -12.75 18.40
N ARG A 117 -14.66 -13.62 19.29
CA ARG A 117 -15.01 -15.06 19.42
C ARG A 117 -14.48 -15.97 18.29
N LEU A 118 -13.61 -15.47 17.42
CA LEU A 118 -12.93 -16.25 16.39
C LEU A 118 -11.45 -16.45 16.75
N PRO A 119 -10.90 -17.67 16.59
CA PRO A 119 -9.47 -17.89 16.70
C PRO A 119 -8.75 -17.11 15.60
N THR A 120 -7.81 -16.27 16.00
CA THR A 120 -6.92 -15.53 15.11
C THR A 120 -5.50 -16.04 15.30
N ARG A 121 -4.97 -16.64 14.24
CA ARG A 121 -3.68 -17.36 14.26
C ARG A 121 -2.55 -16.46 13.80
N TYR A 122 -1.41 -16.57 14.46
CA TYR A 122 -0.18 -15.83 14.17
C TYR A 122 1.01 -16.79 14.26
N GLU A 123 1.61 -16.94 15.45
CA GLU A 123 2.73 -17.85 15.71
C GLU A 123 2.49 -19.28 15.22
N SER A 124 1.26 -19.80 15.34
CA SER A 124 0.96 -21.16 14.87
C SER A 124 1.07 -21.36 13.36
N ILE A 125 0.92 -20.28 12.57
CA ILE A 125 1.13 -20.26 11.13
C ILE A 125 2.61 -20.00 10.85
N GLN A 126 3.18 -18.92 11.39
CA GLN A 126 4.53 -18.47 11.07
C GLN A 126 5.62 -19.45 11.52
N LYS A 127 5.36 -20.34 12.49
CA LYS A 127 6.33 -21.38 12.87
C LYS A 127 6.64 -22.37 11.75
N ASN A 128 5.71 -22.58 10.81
CA ASN A 128 5.90 -23.52 9.71
C ASN A 128 6.64 -22.82 8.56
N ASP A 129 7.70 -23.45 8.05
CA ASP A 129 8.50 -22.89 6.97
C ASP A 129 7.98 -23.35 5.62
N TYR A 130 7.36 -22.43 4.87
CA TYR A 130 6.90 -22.66 3.50
C TYR A 130 7.85 -22.09 2.43
N SER A 131 8.89 -21.36 2.85
CA SER A 131 9.74 -20.57 1.94
C SER A 131 10.54 -21.40 0.95
N LYS A 132 10.79 -22.68 1.29
CA LYS A 132 11.51 -23.62 0.41
C LYS A 132 10.67 -24.07 -0.77
N ASP A 133 9.38 -24.32 -0.53
CA ASP A 133 8.45 -24.79 -1.56
C ASP A 133 7.80 -23.63 -2.34
N TYR A 134 7.66 -22.48 -1.66
CA TYR A 134 7.05 -21.24 -2.17
C TYR A 134 8.03 -20.08 -2.01
N PRO A 135 9.05 -19.97 -2.89
CA PRO A 135 10.16 -19.03 -2.69
C PRO A 135 9.85 -17.59 -3.10
N LEU A 136 8.77 -17.34 -3.83
CA LEU A 136 8.42 -16.01 -4.35
C LEU A 136 7.44 -15.31 -3.42
N VAL A 137 7.54 -14.00 -3.30
CA VAL A 137 6.53 -13.17 -2.62
C VAL A 137 5.44 -12.80 -3.61
N LEU A 138 4.19 -13.07 -3.26
CA LEU A 138 3.03 -12.59 -4.00
C LEU A 138 2.46 -11.34 -3.34
N THR A 139 2.26 -10.30 -4.15
CA THR A 139 1.55 -9.09 -3.74
C THR A 139 0.42 -8.79 -4.71
N SER A 140 -0.61 -8.09 -4.22
CA SER A 140 -1.75 -7.69 -5.03
C SER A 140 -1.88 -6.18 -5.17
N GLY A 141 -2.45 -5.72 -6.27
CA GLY A 141 -2.72 -4.30 -6.46
C GLY A 141 -3.81 -4.00 -7.48
N ARG A 142 -3.87 -2.71 -7.84
CA ARG A 142 -4.91 -2.16 -8.70
C ARG A 142 -4.39 -1.89 -10.10
N LEU A 143 -5.32 -1.88 -11.04
CA LEU A 143 -5.18 -1.34 -12.37
C LEU A 143 -5.99 -0.05 -12.47
N VAL A 144 -5.56 0.88 -13.33
CA VAL A 144 -6.22 2.19 -13.46
C VAL A 144 -7.60 2.05 -14.09
N GLU A 145 -7.77 1.06 -14.95
CA GLU A 145 -8.96 0.81 -15.75
C GLU A 145 -10.10 0.16 -14.95
N TYR A 146 -9.81 -0.37 -13.76
CA TYR A 146 -10.75 -1.16 -12.98
C TYR A 146 -10.92 -0.69 -11.53
N GLU A 147 -12.11 -0.91 -11.00
CA GLU A 147 -12.47 -0.55 -9.62
C GLU A 147 -12.92 -1.79 -8.84
N GLY A 148 -12.58 -1.83 -7.54
CA GLY A 148 -13.02 -2.90 -6.64
C GLY A 148 -12.63 -4.30 -7.13
N GLY A 149 -13.55 -5.27 -7.07
CA GLY A 149 -13.38 -6.59 -7.68
C GLY A 149 -13.61 -6.63 -9.20
N GLY A 150 -13.78 -5.46 -9.82
CA GLY A 150 -13.96 -5.27 -11.26
C GLY A 150 -15.34 -5.67 -11.80
N GLU A 151 -16.34 -5.86 -10.95
CA GLU A 151 -17.67 -6.32 -11.40
C GLU A 151 -18.34 -5.33 -12.37
N GLU A 152 -18.38 -4.04 -12.00
CA GLU A 152 -18.92 -2.99 -12.84
C GLU A 152 -18.02 -2.71 -14.05
N THR A 153 -16.71 -2.64 -13.83
CA THR A 153 -15.76 -2.17 -14.85
C THR A 153 -15.38 -3.24 -15.88
N ARG A 154 -15.39 -4.54 -15.54
CA ARG A 154 -15.24 -5.64 -16.53
C ARG A 154 -16.50 -5.85 -17.37
N SER A 155 -17.63 -5.30 -16.91
CA SER A 155 -18.90 -5.28 -17.62
C SER A 155 -19.09 -4.03 -18.47
N ASN A 156 -18.15 -3.06 -18.41
CA ASN A 156 -18.09 -1.94 -19.33
C ASN A 156 -17.18 -2.29 -20.52
N PRO A 157 -17.68 -2.28 -21.77
CA PRO A 157 -16.90 -2.72 -22.92
C PRO A 157 -15.64 -1.88 -23.17
N TRP A 158 -15.66 -0.58 -22.86
CA TRP A 158 -14.51 0.31 -23.08
C TRP A 158 -13.38 0.03 -22.09
N LEU A 159 -13.70 -0.22 -20.82
CA LEU A 159 -12.71 -0.56 -19.80
C LEU A 159 -12.22 -2.00 -19.96
N ALA A 160 -13.13 -2.91 -20.36
CA ALA A 160 -12.81 -4.29 -20.70
C ALA A 160 -11.83 -4.40 -21.89
N GLU A 161 -11.93 -3.50 -22.87
CA GLU A 161 -11.02 -3.44 -24.01
C GLU A 161 -9.57 -3.13 -23.59
N LEU A 162 -9.38 -2.24 -22.61
CA LEU A 162 -8.05 -1.81 -22.16
C LEU A 162 -7.27 -2.92 -21.44
N GLN A 163 -7.96 -3.89 -20.82
CA GLN A 163 -7.32 -5.04 -20.19
C GLN A 163 -8.14 -6.33 -20.35
N GLN A 164 -7.81 -7.12 -21.37
CA GLN A 164 -8.62 -8.28 -21.75
C GLN A 164 -8.33 -9.56 -20.96
N HIS A 165 -7.22 -9.58 -20.23
CA HIS A 165 -6.76 -10.78 -19.54
C HIS A 165 -6.27 -10.46 -18.14
N MET A 166 -6.56 -11.35 -17.21
CA MET A 166 -5.84 -11.37 -15.95
C MET A 166 -4.40 -11.83 -16.19
N PHE A 167 -3.45 -11.15 -15.56
CA PHE A 167 -2.03 -11.44 -15.67
C PHE A 167 -1.35 -11.41 -14.30
N ALA A 168 -0.10 -11.85 -14.24
CA ALA A 168 0.79 -11.55 -13.14
C ALA A 168 2.14 -11.09 -13.66
N GLU A 169 2.67 -10.03 -13.05
CA GLU A 169 3.99 -9.50 -13.37
C GLU A 169 5.06 -10.35 -12.71
N ILE A 170 6.04 -10.78 -13.49
CA ILE A 170 7.14 -11.62 -13.05
C ILE A 170 8.45 -10.99 -13.54
N ASN A 171 9.45 -10.96 -12.66
CA ASN A 171 10.77 -10.48 -13.02
C ASN A 171 11.42 -11.34 -14.13
N ILE A 172 12.18 -10.69 -15.02
CA ILE A 172 12.90 -11.35 -16.12
C ILE A 172 13.78 -12.54 -15.68
N ALA A 173 14.45 -12.43 -14.53
CA ALA A 173 15.35 -13.48 -14.04
C ALA A 173 14.56 -14.67 -13.48
N ASP A 174 13.50 -14.42 -12.69
CA ASP A 174 12.67 -15.49 -12.14
C ASP A 174 11.90 -16.22 -13.25
N ALA A 175 11.40 -15.48 -14.25
CA ALA A 175 10.76 -16.08 -15.42
C ALA A 175 11.73 -17.00 -16.17
N ASN A 176 12.99 -16.56 -16.36
CA ASN A 176 14.03 -17.38 -16.99
C ASN A 176 14.35 -18.64 -16.17
N ASP A 177 14.52 -18.50 -14.86
CA ASP A 177 14.83 -19.63 -13.95
C ASP A 177 13.73 -20.70 -13.97
N ILE A 178 12.46 -20.28 -14.08
CA ILE A 178 11.28 -21.16 -14.16
C ILE A 178 11.01 -21.60 -15.61
N GLY A 179 11.62 -20.94 -16.59
CA GLY A 179 11.48 -21.22 -18.03
C GLY A 179 10.20 -20.67 -18.66
N ILE A 180 9.54 -19.68 -18.05
CA ILE A 180 8.28 -19.06 -18.52
C ILE A 180 8.57 -17.96 -19.54
N ARG A 181 7.77 -17.89 -20.61
CA ARG A 181 7.79 -16.78 -21.57
C ARG A 181 6.67 -15.78 -21.33
N ASP A 182 6.87 -14.57 -21.81
CA ASP A 182 5.85 -13.53 -21.78
C ASP A 182 4.57 -14.00 -22.50
N GLY A 183 3.40 -13.71 -21.90
CA GLY A 183 2.08 -14.09 -22.40
C GLY A 183 1.68 -15.55 -22.20
N GLU A 184 2.57 -16.44 -21.72
CA GLU A 184 2.22 -17.84 -21.42
C GLU A 184 1.22 -17.93 -20.26
N MET A 185 0.35 -18.94 -20.29
CA MET A 185 -0.51 -19.23 -19.13
C MET A 185 0.31 -19.90 -18.03
N ILE A 186 0.11 -19.43 -16.81
CA ILE A 186 0.83 -19.88 -15.62
C ILE A 186 -0.14 -20.17 -14.47
N TRP A 187 0.28 -21.05 -13.58
CA TRP A 187 -0.31 -21.24 -12.27
C TRP A 187 0.46 -20.44 -11.24
N ILE A 188 -0.27 -19.73 -10.38
CA ILE A 188 0.26 -19.17 -9.13
C ILE A 188 -0.41 -19.94 -8.00
N GLU A 189 0.37 -20.71 -7.26
CA GLU A 189 -0.10 -21.51 -6.12
C GLU A 189 0.43 -20.93 -4.81
N SER A 190 -0.44 -20.84 -3.80
CA SER A 190 -0.08 -20.39 -2.46
C SER A 190 0.26 -21.57 -1.53
N PRO A 191 0.92 -21.33 -0.38
CA PRO A 191 1.13 -22.34 0.66
C PRO A 191 -0.13 -23.09 1.11
N GLU A 192 -1.31 -22.47 0.97
CA GLU A 192 -2.62 -23.08 1.29
C GLU A 192 -3.16 -23.99 0.16
N LYS A 193 -2.35 -24.24 -0.88
CA LYS A 193 -2.60 -25.15 -2.01
C LYS A 193 -3.65 -24.69 -3.01
N SER A 194 -4.31 -23.57 -2.75
CA SER A 194 -5.15 -22.88 -3.72
C SER A 194 -4.29 -22.26 -4.82
N ARG A 195 -4.82 -22.22 -6.04
CA ARG A 195 -4.09 -21.71 -7.21
C ARG A 195 -4.97 -20.93 -8.17
N VAL A 196 -4.36 -20.01 -8.89
CA VAL A 196 -5.01 -19.21 -9.93
C VAL A 196 -4.29 -19.36 -11.26
N LYS A 197 -5.07 -19.47 -12.36
CA LYS A 197 -4.55 -19.52 -13.73
C LYS A 197 -4.59 -18.13 -14.38
N VAL A 198 -3.43 -17.56 -14.68
CA VAL A 198 -3.29 -16.19 -15.24
C VAL A 198 -2.27 -16.15 -16.37
N LYS A 199 -2.22 -15.06 -17.16
CA LYS A 199 -1.12 -14.83 -18.12
C LYS A 199 0.14 -14.34 -17.42
N ALA A 200 1.31 -14.78 -17.84
CA ALA A 200 2.57 -14.19 -17.42
C ALA A 200 2.78 -12.85 -18.12
N MET A 201 3.17 -11.83 -17.37
CA MET A 201 3.70 -10.57 -17.89
C MET A 201 5.15 -10.44 -17.42
N VAL A 202 6.09 -10.78 -18.28
CA VAL A 202 7.51 -10.74 -17.94
C VAL A 202 8.02 -9.31 -18.06
N THR A 203 8.51 -8.73 -16.97
CA THR A 203 8.82 -7.29 -16.91
C THR A 203 9.91 -6.96 -15.87
N GLU A 204 10.56 -5.82 -16.04
CA GLU A 204 11.55 -5.29 -15.08
C GLU A 204 10.92 -4.43 -13.97
N ARG A 205 9.60 -4.20 -14.01
CA ARG A 205 8.87 -3.34 -13.05
C ARG A 205 8.81 -3.94 -11.64
N VAL A 206 8.79 -5.27 -11.53
CA VAL A 206 8.83 -5.98 -10.26
C VAL A 206 10.25 -6.47 -9.96
N GLY A 207 10.66 -6.35 -8.70
CA GLY A 207 11.93 -6.87 -8.23
C GLY A 207 11.99 -8.39 -8.30
N ARG A 208 13.20 -8.94 -8.42
CA ARG A 208 13.42 -10.39 -8.35
C ARG A 208 12.90 -10.96 -7.02
N GLY A 209 12.29 -12.13 -7.06
CA GLY A 209 11.64 -12.78 -5.93
C GLY A 209 10.23 -12.26 -5.64
N VAL A 210 9.67 -11.35 -6.45
CA VAL A 210 8.35 -10.75 -6.25
C VAL A 210 7.48 -10.94 -7.48
N VAL A 211 6.24 -11.36 -7.25
CA VAL A 211 5.17 -11.49 -8.24
C VAL A 211 4.06 -10.51 -7.85
N PHE A 212 3.62 -9.71 -8.82
CA PHE A 212 2.48 -8.82 -8.64
C PHE A 212 1.27 -9.37 -9.40
N MET A 213 0.08 -9.32 -8.79
CA MET A 213 -1.16 -9.73 -9.44
C MET A 213 -2.32 -8.73 -9.16
N PRO A 214 -3.05 -8.26 -10.19
CA PRO A 214 -4.22 -7.43 -10.00
C PRO A 214 -5.40 -8.22 -9.42
N PHE A 215 -6.25 -7.59 -8.62
CA PHE A 215 -7.39 -8.25 -7.96
C PHE A 215 -8.78 -7.93 -8.56
N HIS A 216 -8.81 -7.41 -9.78
CA HIS A 216 -10.04 -6.93 -10.43
C HIS A 216 -10.82 -7.97 -11.24
N PHE A 217 -10.44 -9.25 -11.15
CA PHE A 217 -10.97 -10.28 -12.04
C PHE A 217 -11.81 -11.32 -11.28
N GLY A 218 -12.68 -11.99 -12.03
CA GLY A 218 -13.59 -13.02 -11.53
C GLY A 218 -14.24 -13.79 -12.66
N GLY A 219 -14.90 -14.90 -12.31
CA GLY A 219 -15.56 -15.80 -13.24
C GLY A 219 -14.71 -16.98 -13.72
N TRP A 220 -13.48 -17.12 -13.24
CA TRP A 220 -12.72 -18.37 -13.23
C TRP A 220 -12.57 -18.85 -11.77
N PHE A 221 -12.45 -20.16 -11.60
CA PHE A 221 -12.10 -20.78 -10.33
C PHE A 221 -11.14 -21.94 -10.56
N GLU A 222 -9.88 -21.74 -10.18
CA GLU A 222 -8.79 -22.70 -10.33
C GLU A 222 -8.68 -23.24 -11.78
N GLY A 223 -8.69 -22.33 -12.74
CA GLY A 223 -8.59 -22.57 -14.18
C GLY A 223 -9.89 -23.01 -14.86
N LYS A 224 -10.96 -23.26 -14.10
CA LYS A 224 -12.29 -23.54 -14.67
C LYS A 224 -13.01 -22.23 -14.95
N VAL A 225 -13.42 -22.02 -16.20
CA VAL A 225 -14.30 -20.91 -16.58
C VAL A 225 -15.71 -21.18 -16.05
N LEU A 226 -16.28 -20.21 -15.34
CA LEU A 226 -17.61 -20.27 -14.70
C LEU A 226 -18.62 -19.33 -15.38
N ARG A 227 -18.45 -19.05 -16.67
CA ARG A 227 -19.34 -18.14 -17.42
C ARG A 227 -20.79 -18.64 -17.41
N ASP A 228 -20.98 -19.95 -17.39
CA ASP A 228 -22.29 -20.63 -17.30
C ASP A 228 -23.00 -20.42 -15.95
N LYS A 229 -22.31 -19.88 -14.94
CA LYS A 229 -22.88 -19.56 -13.63
C LYS A 229 -23.46 -18.16 -13.54
N TYR A 230 -23.20 -17.32 -14.54
CA TYR A 230 -23.83 -16.00 -14.62
C TYR A 230 -25.24 -16.14 -15.19
N PRO A 231 -26.21 -15.34 -14.72
CA PRO A 231 -27.49 -15.18 -15.39
C PRO A 231 -27.31 -14.80 -16.86
N GLU A 232 -28.29 -15.14 -17.70
CA GLU A 232 -28.27 -14.80 -19.11
C GLU A 232 -28.10 -13.28 -19.30
N GLY A 233 -27.14 -12.88 -20.14
CA GLY A 233 -26.81 -11.47 -20.40
C GLY A 233 -26.03 -10.75 -19.28
N ALA A 234 -25.76 -11.39 -18.14
CA ALA A 234 -25.07 -10.77 -17.00
C ALA A 234 -23.57 -11.11 -16.91
N ALA A 235 -23.05 -11.97 -17.79
CA ALA A 235 -21.64 -12.31 -17.80
C ALA A 235 -20.78 -11.12 -18.25
N PRO A 236 -19.75 -10.70 -17.47
CA PRO A 236 -18.84 -9.64 -17.87
C PRO A 236 -18.11 -9.95 -19.19
N TYR A 237 -17.61 -8.90 -19.86
CA TYR A 237 -16.85 -9.06 -21.10
C TYR A 237 -15.53 -9.78 -20.85
N VAL A 238 -14.85 -9.43 -19.76
CA VAL A 238 -13.57 -10.00 -19.35
C VAL A 238 -13.75 -10.85 -18.10
N LEU A 239 -13.21 -12.07 -18.15
CA LEU A 239 -13.18 -13.00 -17.03
C LEU A 239 -11.74 -13.28 -16.62
N GLY A 240 -11.58 -13.74 -15.39
CA GLY A 240 -10.31 -14.21 -14.84
C GLY A 240 -10.50 -14.77 -13.45
N GLU A 241 -9.41 -15.00 -12.74
CA GLU A 241 -9.44 -15.55 -11.39
C GLU A 241 -9.65 -14.46 -10.35
N ALA A 242 -10.20 -14.82 -9.19
CA ALA A 242 -10.14 -13.96 -8.04
C ALA A 242 -8.75 -14.05 -7.41
N ALA A 243 -8.01 -12.93 -7.33
CA ALA A 243 -6.68 -12.90 -6.70
C ALA A 243 -6.70 -13.44 -5.26
N ASN A 244 -7.80 -13.23 -4.53
CA ASN A 244 -8.00 -13.73 -3.18
C ASN A 244 -7.90 -15.25 -3.06
N THR A 245 -8.15 -16.02 -4.14
CA THR A 245 -7.97 -17.48 -4.17
C THR A 245 -6.52 -17.87 -3.92
N ALA A 246 -5.54 -17.06 -4.35
CA ALA A 246 -4.11 -17.31 -4.12
C ALA A 246 -3.54 -16.53 -2.91
N MET A 247 -4.37 -15.75 -2.21
CA MET A 247 -3.96 -15.11 -0.96
C MET A 247 -4.09 -16.12 0.19
N THR A 248 -3.30 -15.91 1.24
CA THR A 248 -3.29 -16.79 2.41
C THR A 248 -3.98 -16.15 3.61
N TYR A 249 -4.19 -16.94 4.65
CA TYR A 249 -4.63 -16.47 5.95
C TYR A 249 -3.64 -15.46 6.54
N GLY A 250 -4.15 -14.35 7.05
CA GLY A 250 -3.38 -13.35 7.76
C GLY A 250 -4.26 -12.15 8.06
N TYR A 251 -4.18 -11.63 9.28
CA TYR A 251 -5.04 -10.54 9.73
C TYR A 251 -4.25 -9.57 10.61
N ASP A 252 -4.54 -8.28 10.45
CA ASP A 252 -4.03 -7.25 11.34
C ASP A 252 -4.49 -7.48 12.78
N SER A 253 -3.57 -7.27 13.73
CA SER A 253 -3.80 -7.57 15.13
C SER A 253 -4.84 -6.67 15.81
N VAL A 254 -5.14 -5.50 15.28
CA VAL A 254 -6.08 -4.57 15.92
C VAL A 254 -7.41 -4.54 15.16
N THR A 255 -7.33 -4.40 13.85
CA THR A 255 -8.48 -4.16 12.97
C THR A 255 -9.06 -5.42 12.36
N GLN A 256 -8.34 -6.56 12.42
CA GLN A 256 -8.69 -7.79 11.71
C GLN A 256 -8.83 -7.60 10.19
N MET A 257 -8.13 -6.61 9.61
CA MET A 257 -8.01 -6.48 8.15
C MET A 257 -7.14 -7.58 7.58
N GLN A 258 -7.57 -8.21 6.49
CA GLN A 258 -6.84 -9.29 5.85
C GLN A 258 -5.50 -8.82 5.25
N GLU A 259 -4.46 -9.64 5.40
CA GLU A 259 -3.18 -9.49 4.73
C GLU A 259 -3.29 -9.87 3.25
N THR A 260 -3.43 -8.87 2.38
CA THR A 260 -3.55 -9.06 0.91
C THR A 260 -2.33 -8.55 0.14
N LYS A 261 -1.29 -8.10 0.86
CA LYS A 261 -0.12 -7.42 0.28
C LYS A 261 1.17 -8.20 0.39
N ALA A 262 1.22 -9.22 1.23
CA ALA A 262 2.39 -10.06 1.36
C ALA A 262 1.95 -11.50 1.66
N THR A 263 2.32 -12.41 0.79
CA THR A 263 2.31 -13.85 1.06
C THR A 263 3.39 -14.52 0.21
N LEU A 264 3.55 -15.83 0.34
CA LEU A 264 4.41 -16.63 -0.51
C LEU A 264 3.61 -17.26 -1.65
N CYS A 265 4.28 -17.51 -2.78
CA CYS A 265 3.73 -18.29 -3.86
C CYS A 265 4.80 -19.09 -4.61
N LYS A 266 4.31 -19.99 -5.45
CA LYS A 266 5.07 -20.73 -6.44
C LYS A 266 4.44 -20.50 -7.79
N VAL A 267 5.26 -20.14 -8.77
CA VAL A 267 4.82 -19.99 -10.17
C VAL A 267 5.21 -21.22 -10.98
N MET A 268 4.29 -21.72 -11.80
CA MET A 268 4.48 -22.91 -12.64
C MET A 268 3.84 -22.69 -14.00
N LYS A 269 4.30 -23.40 -15.03
CA LYS A 269 3.62 -23.45 -16.33
C LYS A 269 2.27 -24.16 -16.21
N ALA A 270 1.27 -23.71 -16.98
CA ALA A 270 -0.10 -24.18 -16.88
C ALA A 270 -0.58 -25.17 -17.95
#